data_AF-A0A2C9KJ60-F1
#
_entry.id   AF-A0A2C9KJ60-F1
#
_cell.length_a   1.000
_cell.length_b   1.000
_cell.length_c   1.000
_cell.angle_alpha   90.00
_cell.angle_beta   90.00
_cell.angle_gamma   90.00
#
_symmetry.space_group_name_H-M   'P 1'
#
loop_
_entity.id
_entity.type
_entity.pdbx_description
1 polymer ?
#
loop_
_entity_poly.entity_id
_entity_poly.type
_entity_poly.pdbx_seq_one_letter_code
_entity_poly.pdbx_strand_id
1 'polypeptide(L)'
;MVGNIIGFKPASDRLCSIRLRGKFFNISFINVHAPTEDADENAKEAIYDGLETNYDEAPKHDIKIVLDFNSKIGKEPAFRPTIGKESLHEETTINCIRLVDFASGKGMSI
;
A
#
# COMPACT_ATOMS: atom_id res chain seq x y z
N MET A 1 -11.35 21.06 6.02
CA MET A 1 -11.35 19.63 5.61
C MET A 1 -11.60 18.74 6.83
N VAL A 2 -12.62 19.06 7.65
CA VAL A 2 -13.00 18.30 8.86
C VAL A 2 -14.52 18.18 8.74
N GLY A 3 -15.03 16.99 8.44
CA GLY A 3 -16.45 16.76 8.13
C GLY A 3 -16.71 15.60 7.17
N ASN A 4 -15.68 15.12 6.46
CA ASN A 4 -15.80 13.98 5.56
C ASN A 4 -15.10 12.72 6.09
N ILE A 5 -14.51 12.73 7.29
CA ILE A 5 -13.94 11.52 7.88
C ILE A 5 -15.08 10.67 8.43
N ILE A 6 -15.23 9.45 7.95
CA ILE A 6 -16.29 8.51 8.34
C ILE A 6 -15.76 7.24 9.00
N GLY A 7 -14.44 7.10 9.10
CA GLY A 7 -13.81 6.01 9.82
C GLY A 7 -12.32 6.24 10.00
N PHE A 8 -11.78 5.72 11.08
CA PHE A 8 -10.34 5.64 11.33
C PHE A 8 -10.05 4.32 12.05
N LYS A 9 -9.02 3.61 11.62
CA LYS A 9 -8.59 2.36 12.22
C LYS A 9 -7.07 2.37 12.40
N PRO A 10 -6.57 2.43 13.65
CA PRO A 10 -5.16 2.18 13.94
C PRO A 10 -4.94 0.67 14.05
N ALA A 11 -4.27 0.06 13.07
CA ALA A 11 -4.03 -1.38 13.07
C ALA A 11 -2.74 -1.77 13.80
N SER A 12 -1.70 -0.93 13.72
CA SER A 12 -0.47 -1.04 14.49
C SER A 12 0.24 0.31 14.55
N ASP A 13 1.38 0.38 15.25
CA ASP A 13 2.23 1.58 15.29
C ASP A 13 2.71 2.02 13.89
N ARG A 14 2.68 1.12 12.90
CA ARG A 14 3.14 1.34 11.53
C ARG A 14 2.05 1.20 10.48
N LEU A 15 0.80 0.95 10.88
CA LEU A 15 -0.30 0.74 9.95
C LEU A 15 -1.57 1.40 10.48
N CYS A 16 -2.11 2.32 9.70
CA CYS A 16 -3.42 2.89 10.00
C CYS A 16 -4.22 3.12 8.72
N SER A 17 -5.53 3.23 8.85
CA SER A 17 -6.39 3.62 7.75
C SER A 17 -7.37 4.71 8.15
N ILE A 18 -7.65 5.59 7.21
CA ILE A 18 -8.68 6.61 7.33
C ILE A 18 -9.63 6.49 6.16
N ARG A 19 -10.92 6.49 6.47
CA ARG A 19 -12.00 6.41 5.50
C ARG A 19 -12.66 7.76 5.36
N LEU A 20 -12.68 8.29 4.15
CA LEU A 20 -13.28 9.55 3.79
C LEU A 20 -14.55 9.34 2.97
N ARG A 21 -15.57 10.15 3.23
CA ARG A 21 -16.75 10.28 2.40
C ARG A 21 -16.40 11.12 1.18
N GLY A 22 -16.41 10.48 0.01
CA GLY A 22 -16.34 11.20 -1.27
C GLY A 22 -17.73 11.49 -1.82
N LYS A 23 -17.77 12.25 -2.91
CA LYS A 23 -19.02 12.63 -3.59
C LYS A 23 -19.70 11.44 -4.28
N PHE A 24 -18.90 10.55 -4.86
CA PHE A 24 -19.38 9.41 -5.66
C PHE A 24 -19.03 8.07 -5.02
N PHE A 25 -17.78 7.94 -4.57
CA PHE A 25 -17.28 6.78 -3.85
C PHE A 25 -16.60 7.25 -2.57
N ASN A 26 -16.68 6.45 -1.51
CA ASN A 26 -15.84 6.65 -0.34
C ASN A 26 -14.40 6.28 -0.69
N ILE A 27 -13.45 6.87 0.02
CA ILE A 27 -12.02 6.66 -0.21
C ILE A 27 -11.43 6.11 1.08
N SER A 28 -10.78 4.97 1.01
CA SER A 28 -10.03 4.38 2.11
C SER A 28 -8.54 4.59 1.86
N PHE A 29 -7.92 5.46 2.64
CA PHE A 29 -6.47 5.60 2.68
C PHE A 29 -5.91 4.62 3.69
N ILE A 30 -4.93 3.81 3.30
CA ILE A 30 -4.20 2.89 4.16
C ILE A 30 -2.75 3.36 4.18
N ASN A 31 -2.32 3.90 5.30
CA ASN A 31 -0.95 4.37 5.48
C ASN A 31 -0.10 3.27 6.09
N VAL A 32 0.98 2.92 5.41
CA VAL A 32 1.95 1.92 5.86
C VAL A 32 3.27 2.61 6.07
N HIS A 33 3.76 2.67 7.31
CA HIS A 33 5.13 3.11 7.57
C HIS A 33 6.09 1.93 7.30
N ALA A 34 6.60 1.85 6.07
CA ALA A 34 7.36 0.70 5.63
C ALA A 34 8.65 0.48 6.44
N PRO A 35 9.02 -0.79 6.69
CA PRO A 35 10.30 -1.14 7.30
C PRO A 35 11.48 -0.82 6.37
N THR A 36 12.64 -0.56 6.98
CA THR A 36 13.91 -0.38 6.27
C THR A 36 14.39 -1.70 5.66
N GLU A 37 15.34 -1.64 4.74
CA GLU A 37 15.92 -2.86 4.13
C GLU A 37 16.58 -3.77 5.16
N ASP A 38 17.24 -3.19 6.16
CA ASP A 38 17.91 -3.93 7.24
C ASP A 38 16.98 -4.39 8.38
N ALA A 39 15.67 -4.18 8.26
CA ALA A 39 14.71 -4.63 9.28
C ALA A 39 14.61 -6.17 9.29
N ASP A 40 14.27 -6.72 10.45
CA ASP A 40 14.04 -8.17 10.60
C ASP A 40 12.94 -8.67 9.64
N GLU A 41 13.16 -9.83 9.01
CA GLU A 41 12.23 -10.38 8.01
C GLU A 41 10.86 -10.70 8.61
N ASN A 42 10.77 -11.14 9.87
CA ASN A 42 9.49 -11.39 10.53
C ASN A 42 8.75 -10.07 10.78
N ALA A 43 9.48 -8.98 11.09
CA ALA A 43 8.89 -7.66 11.23
C ALA A 43 8.35 -7.14 9.89
N LYS A 44 9.03 -7.42 8.77
CA LYS A 44 8.52 -7.12 7.43
C LYS A 44 7.26 -7.92 7.14
N GLU A 45 7.29 -9.24 7.36
CA GLU A 45 6.16 -10.13 7.13
C GLU A 45 4.91 -9.70 7.92
N ALA A 46 5.06 -9.43 9.23
CA ALA A 46 3.96 -8.97 10.07
C ALA A 46 3.30 -7.66 9.56
N ILE A 47 4.07 -6.75 8.96
CA ILE A 47 3.53 -5.52 8.36
C ILE A 47 2.72 -5.84 7.10
N TYR A 48 3.22 -6.72 6.23
CA TYR A 48 2.51 -7.11 5.01
C TYR A 48 1.23 -7.92 5.32
N ASP A 49 1.27 -8.84 6.29
CA ASP A 49 0.08 -9.58 6.74
C ASP A 49 -1.00 -8.65 7.30
N GLY A 50 -0.56 -7.67 8.11
CA GLY A 50 -1.43 -6.63 8.63
C GLY A 50 -2.03 -5.76 7.52
N LEU A 51 -1.23 -5.42 6.51
CA LEU A 51 -1.67 -4.67 5.34
C LEU A 51 -2.73 -5.44 4.54
N GLU A 52 -2.49 -6.73 4.25
CA GLU A 52 -3.46 -7.55 3.52
C GLU A 52 -4.80 -7.61 4.25
N THR A 53 -4.74 -7.83 5.57
CA THR A 53 -5.94 -7.85 6.42
C THR A 53 -6.69 -6.52 6.36
N ASN A 54 -6.00 -5.40 6.54
CA ASN A 54 -6.63 -4.07 6.49
C ASN A 54 -7.19 -3.74 5.11
N TYR A 55 -6.50 -4.16 4.05
CA TYR A 55 -6.98 -3.99 2.68
C TYR A 55 -8.25 -4.79 2.44
N ASP A 56 -8.32 -6.04 2.88
CA ASP A 56 -9.47 -6.92 2.64
C ASP A 56 -10.69 -6.54 3.50
N GLU A 57 -10.48 -6.02 4.70
CA GLU A 57 -11.55 -5.46 5.54
C GLU A 57 -12.10 -4.13 5.01
N ALA A 58 -11.30 -3.35 4.27
CA ALA A 58 -11.75 -2.11 3.69
C ALA A 58 -12.89 -2.38 2.68
N PRO A 59 -14.00 -1.61 2.71
CA PRO A 59 -15.16 -1.89 1.88
C PRO A 59 -14.80 -1.97 0.39
N LYS A 60 -15.29 -3.01 -0.30
CA LYS A 60 -14.94 -3.30 -1.70
C LYS A 60 -15.31 -2.19 -2.69
N HIS A 61 -16.30 -1.36 -2.34
CA HIS A 61 -16.78 -0.25 -3.17
C HIS A 61 -16.03 1.06 -2.90
N ASP A 62 -15.12 1.08 -1.93
CA ASP A 62 -14.27 2.23 -1.70
C ASP A 62 -13.15 2.26 -2.74
N ILE A 63 -12.73 3.46 -3.12
CA ILE A 63 -11.44 3.67 -3.76
C ILE A 63 -10.38 3.45 -2.67
N LYS A 64 -9.53 2.44 -2.85
CA LYS A 64 -8.46 2.10 -1.90
C LYS A 64 -7.15 2.71 -2.38
N ILE A 65 -6.50 3.48 -1.52
CA ILE A 65 -5.19 4.08 -1.80
C ILE A 65 -4.25 3.65 -0.67
N VAL A 66 -3.17 2.97 -1.00
CA VAL A 66 -2.14 2.55 -0.04
C VAL A 66 -0.90 3.41 -0.25
N LEU A 67 -0.35 3.99 0.83
CA LEU A 67 0.69 5.02 0.77
C LEU A 67 1.80 4.77 1.81
N ASP A 68 2.92 5.49 1.62
CA ASP A 68 4.05 5.62 2.56
C ASP A 68 5.07 4.45 2.58
N PHE A 69 5.20 3.74 1.45
CA PHE A 69 6.16 2.63 1.36
C PHE A 69 7.63 3.03 1.18
N ASN A 70 7.95 4.33 1.07
CA ASN A 70 9.31 4.84 0.84
C ASN A 70 10.14 3.94 -0.12
N SER A 71 9.52 3.58 -1.25
CA SER A 71 9.96 2.48 -2.10
C SER A 71 10.77 2.96 -3.31
N LYS A 72 11.79 2.18 -3.67
CA LYS A 72 12.55 2.30 -4.93
C LYS A 72 12.13 1.19 -5.88
N ILE A 73 11.24 1.53 -6.80
CA ILE A 73 10.75 0.61 -7.83
C ILE A 73 11.48 0.92 -9.13
N GLY A 74 11.96 -0.11 -9.82
CA GLY A 74 12.72 0.00 -11.06
C GLY A 74 11.84 0.06 -12.32
N LYS A 75 12.37 -0.40 -13.44
CA LYS A 75 11.69 -0.46 -14.75
C LYS A 75 11.61 -1.88 -15.32
N GLU A 76 11.76 -2.89 -14.47
CA GLU A 76 11.86 -4.29 -14.89
C GLU A 76 10.65 -4.71 -15.73
N PRO A 77 10.87 -5.29 -16.93
CA PRO A 77 9.79 -5.69 -17.82
C PRO A 77 8.73 -6.60 -17.17
N ALA A 78 9.16 -7.45 -16.23
CA ALA A 78 8.29 -8.36 -15.50
C ALA A 78 7.24 -7.65 -14.64
N PHE A 79 7.55 -6.46 -14.12
CA PHE A 79 6.68 -5.72 -13.20
C PHE A 79 5.81 -4.66 -13.90
N ARG A 80 6.06 -4.37 -15.18
CA ARG A 80 5.35 -3.33 -15.96
C ARG A 80 3.83 -3.39 -15.92
N PRO A 81 3.16 -4.56 -15.87
CA PRO A 81 1.71 -4.61 -15.72
C PRO A 81 1.20 -3.89 -14.46
N THR A 82 2.03 -3.86 -13.41
CA THR A 82 1.71 -3.26 -12.11
C THR A 82 2.31 -1.85 -11.96
N ILE A 83 3.55 -1.63 -12.41
CA ILE A 83 4.33 -0.39 -12.15
C ILE A 83 4.38 0.60 -13.33
N GLY A 84 3.89 0.21 -14.50
CA GLY A 84 4.02 1.00 -15.72
C GLY A 84 5.44 0.99 -16.33
N LYS A 85 5.75 2.00 -17.16
CA LYS A 85 7.03 2.10 -17.89
C LYS A 85 8.00 3.12 -17.29
N GLU A 86 7.47 4.04 -16.50
CA GLU A 86 8.19 5.21 -16.02
C GLU A 86 8.55 5.01 -14.55
N SER A 87 9.81 5.19 -14.22
CA SER A 87 10.29 5.23 -12.84
C SER A 87 11.52 6.12 -12.75
N LEU A 88 11.75 6.66 -11.55
CA LEU A 88 13.00 7.34 -11.22
C LEU A 88 14.19 6.36 -11.14
N HIS A 89 13.93 5.10 -10.77
CA HIS A 89 14.96 4.09 -10.59
C HIS A 89 14.97 3.10 -11.73
N GLU A 90 16.12 2.49 -12.00
CA GLU A 90 16.25 1.43 -13.01
C GLU A 90 15.96 0.05 -12.41
N GLU A 91 16.34 -0.17 -11.15
CA GLU A 91 16.21 -1.43 -10.43
C GLU A 91 15.30 -1.27 -9.20
N THR A 92 14.47 -2.28 -8.98
CA THR A 92 13.58 -2.45 -7.83
C THR A 92 14.37 -3.00 -6.66
N THR A 93 14.29 -2.36 -5.49
CA THR A 93 14.95 -2.91 -4.30
C THR A 93 14.18 -4.11 -3.75
N ILE A 94 14.87 -4.96 -2.99
CA ILE A 94 14.32 -6.22 -2.48
C ILE A 94 13.03 -5.99 -1.67
N ASN A 95 13.01 -4.96 -0.81
CA ASN A 95 11.81 -4.61 -0.05
C ASN A 95 10.63 -4.24 -0.95
N CYS A 96 10.89 -3.62 -2.10
CA CYS A 96 9.86 -3.17 -3.03
C CYS A 96 9.25 -4.32 -3.85
N ILE A 97 9.94 -5.46 -3.97
CA ILE A 97 9.39 -6.65 -4.64
C ILE A 97 8.10 -7.08 -3.94
N ARG A 98 8.08 -7.13 -2.60
CA ARG A 98 6.88 -7.46 -1.82
C ARG A 98 5.73 -6.49 -2.06
N LEU A 99 6.02 -5.21 -2.27
CA LEU A 99 5.02 -4.21 -2.64
C LEU A 99 4.44 -4.46 -4.04
N VAL A 100 5.29 -4.79 -5.01
CA VAL A 100 4.86 -5.13 -6.37
C VAL A 100 4.01 -6.40 -6.37
N ASP A 101 4.40 -7.42 -5.61
CA ASP A 101 3.65 -8.67 -5.45
C ASP A 101 2.28 -8.43 -4.82
N PHE A 102 2.22 -7.66 -3.73
CA PHE A 102 0.97 -7.26 -3.09
C PHE A 102 0.05 -6.52 -4.07
N ALA A 103 0.58 -5.51 -4.77
CA ALA A 103 -0.20 -4.72 -5.71
C ALA A 103 -0.71 -5.59 -6.88
N SER A 104 0.14 -6.45 -7.44
CA SER A 104 -0.24 -7.38 -8.50
C SER A 104 -1.34 -8.35 -8.04
N GLY A 105 -1.20 -8.96 -6.85
CA GLY A 105 -2.17 -9.89 -6.29
C GLY A 105 -3.53 -9.27 -5.97
N LYS A 106 -3.57 -7.97 -5.64
CA LYS A 106 -4.82 -7.22 -5.39
C LYS A 106 -5.37 -6.51 -6.62
N GLY A 107 -4.74 -6.65 -7.78
CA GLY A 107 -5.12 -5.96 -9.03
C GLY A 107 -4.96 -4.44 -8.96
N MET A 108 -4.03 -3.97 -8.14
CA MET A 108 -3.67 -2.57 -8.00
C MET A 108 -2.59 -2.17 -9.03
N SER A 109 -2.47 -0.87 -9.25
CA SER A 109 -1.37 -0.28 -10.00
C SER A 109 -0.59 0.65 -9.08
N ILE A 110 0.71 0.77 -9.35
CA ILE A 110 1.64 1.64 -8.63
C ILE A 110 1.99 2.84 -9.53
#